data_AF-A0A0U1KT23-F1
#
_entry.id   AF-A0A0U1KT23-F1
#
_cell.length_a   1.000
_cell.length_b   1.000
_cell.length_c   1.000
_cell.angle_alpha   90.00
_cell.angle_beta   90.00
_cell.angle_gamma   90.00
#
_symmetry.space_group_name_H-M   'P 1'
#
loop_
_entity.id
_entity.type
_entity.pdbx_description
1 polymer ?
#
loop_
_entity_poly.entity_id
_entity_poly.type
_entity_poly.pdbx_seq_one_letter_code
_entity_poly.pdbx_strand_id
1 'polypeptide(L)'
;MREKNQVTKEDNIEVWADLVNIRHLVFALVLTSAFTLGAYFIAPNEEPKPLYFGLIGSLIGFIISSMVIKPKRKFKTVENGEA
;
A
#
# COMPACT_ATOMS: atom_id res chain seq x y z
N MET A 1 -25.59 -26.38 9.53
CA MET A 1 -24.89 -25.12 9.86
C MET A 1 -24.57 -24.39 8.56
N ARG A 2 -25.11 -23.20 8.30
CA ARG A 2 -24.77 -22.41 7.11
C ARG A 2 -23.48 -21.65 7.36
N GLU A 3 -22.42 -22.06 6.69
CA GLU A 3 -21.13 -21.36 6.65
C GLU A 3 -21.35 -19.98 6.03
N LYS A 4 -21.39 -18.94 6.87
CA LYS A 4 -21.43 -17.55 6.41
C LYS A 4 -20.04 -17.21 5.86
N ASN A 5 -19.82 -17.52 4.59
CA ASN A 5 -18.74 -16.90 3.82
C ASN A 5 -19.05 -15.40 3.71
N GLN A 6 -18.59 -14.65 4.71
CA GLN A 6 -18.49 -13.20 4.68
C GLN A 6 -17.46 -12.86 3.61
N VAL A 7 -17.89 -12.84 2.34
CA VAL A 7 -17.16 -12.12 1.30
C VAL A 7 -17.34 -10.65 1.67
N THR A 8 -16.44 -10.13 2.49
CA THR A 8 -16.26 -8.69 2.67
C THR A 8 -16.08 -8.14 1.27
N LYS A 9 -17.14 -7.55 0.70
CA LYS A 9 -17.03 -6.75 -0.51
C LYS A 9 -16.02 -5.68 -0.14
N GLU A 10 -14.83 -5.80 -0.71
CA GLU A 10 -13.86 -4.76 -0.56
C GLU A 10 -14.31 -3.65 -1.48
N ASP A 11 -14.86 -2.61 -0.85
CA ASP A 11 -15.28 -1.39 -1.50
C ASP A 11 -14.03 -0.70 -2.06
N ASN A 12 -13.62 -1.16 -3.23
CA ASN A 12 -12.57 -0.52 -4.01
C ASN A 12 -13.19 0.73 -4.65
N ILE A 13 -12.48 1.85 -4.52
CA ILE A 13 -12.90 3.15 -5.04
C ILE A 13 -12.07 3.41 -6.29
N GLU A 14 -12.72 3.91 -7.33
CA GLU A 14 -12.02 4.36 -8.52
C GLU A 14 -11.30 5.68 -8.22
N VAL A 15 -9.96 5.63 -8.25
CA VAL A 15 -9.11 6.81 -8.09
C VAL A 15 -8.25 6.89 -9.35
N TRP A 16 -8.42 7.96 -10.13
CA TRP A 16 -7.64 8.21 -11.35
C TRP A 16 -7.65 7.02 -12.33
N ALA A 17 -8.83 6.46 -12.57
CA ALA A 17 -9.05 5.27 -13.40
C ALA A 17 -8.37 3.98 -12.91
N ASP A 18 -7.85 3.93 -11.67
CA ASP A 18 -7.39 2.72 -11.01
C ASP A 18 -8.34 2.28 -9.90
N LEU A 19 -8.53 0.97 -9.75
CA LEU A 19 -9.44 0.39 -8.78
C LEU A 19 -8.67 0.13 -7.47
N VAL A 20 -8.74 1.09 -6.54
CA VAL A 20 -7.89 1.08 -5.35
C VAL A 20 -8.71 0.83 -4.09
N ASN A 21 -8.21 -0.06 -3.23
CA ASN A 21 -8.78 -0.21 -1.90
C ASN A 21 -8.36 0.94 -0.99
N ILE A 22 -9.31 1.77 -0.55
CA ILE A 22 -9.02 2.97 0.25
C ILE A 22 -8.30 2.65 1.56
N ARG A 23 -8.56 1.50 2.17
CA ARG A 23 -7.91 1.09 3.43
C ARG A 23 -6.42 0.85 3.21
N HIS A 24 -6.06 0.21 2.11
CA HIS A 24 -4.66 0.00 1.74
C HIS A 24 -3.98 1.31 1.35
N LEU A 25 -4.68 2.21 0.66
CA LEU A 25 -4.15 3.54 0.31
C LEU A 25 -3.80 4.37 1.55
N VAL A 26 -4.74 4.49 2.49
CA VAL A 26 -4.52 5.26 3.72
C VAL A 26 -3.40 4.63 4.56
N PHE A 27 -3.36 3.30 4.65
CA PHE A 27 -2.28 2.61 5.35
C PHE A 27 -0.90 2.87 4.71
N ALA A 28 -0.80 2.81 3.38
CA ALA A 28 0.43 3.11 2.65
C ALA A 28 0.89 4.55 2.91
N LEU A 29 -0.05 5.50 2.87
CA LEU A 29 0.22 6.92 3.08
C LEU A 29 0.78 7.15 4.49
N VAL A 30 0.09 6.68 5.52
CA VAL A 30 0.50 6.85 6.92
C VAL A 30 1.87 6.21 7.17
N LEU A 31 2.09 5.00 6.66
CA LEU A 31 3.37 4.31 6.80
C LEU A 31 4.50 5.11 6.14
N THR A 32 4.30 5.55 4.89
CA THR A 32 5.32 6.29 4.14
C THR A 32 5.61 7.64 4.78
N SER A 33 4.58 8.36 5.25
CA SER A 33 4.73 9.61 5.98
C SER A 33 5.49 9.42 7.30
N ALA A 34 5.21 8.36 8.05
CA ALA A 34 5.91 8.06 9.29
C ALA A 34 7.42 7.82 9.06
N PHE A 35 7.78 7.06 8.01
CA PHE A 35 9.16 6.84 7.63
C PHE A 35 9.84 8.12 7.12
N THR A 36 9.14 8.94 6.34
CA THR A 36 9.64 10.23 5.83
C THR A 36 9.98 11.17 6.98
N LEU A 37 9.05 11.33 7.94
CA LEU A 37 9.25 12.19 9.11
C LEU A 37 10.31 11.62 10.05
N GLY A 38 10.31 10.31 10.29
CA GLY A 38 11.33 9.65 11.10
C GLY A 38 12.75 9.86 10.55
N ALA A 39 12.92 9.71 9.23
CA ALA A 39 14.20 9.98 8.58
C ALA A 39 14.59 11.46 8.61
N TYR A 40 13.63 12.36 8.46
CA TYR A 40 13.85 13.81 8.58
C TYR A 40 14.34 14.20 9.99
N PHE A 41 13.75 13.65 11.06
CA PHE A 41 14.16 13.95 12.44
C PHE A 41 15.56 13.42 12.80
N ILE A 42 16.00 12.34 12.16
CA ILE A 42 17.35 11.77 12.35
C ILE A 42 18.40 12.58 11.55
N ALA A 43 17.97 13.37 10.58
CA ALA A 43 18.89 14.04 9.68
C ALA A 43 19.68 15.18 10.35
N PRO A 44 20.97 15.35 10.01
CA PRO A 44 21.76 16.46 10.50
C PRO A 44 21.24 17.80 9.94
N ASN A 45 21.21 18.84 10.79
CA ASN A 45 20.69 20.20 10.52
C ASN A 45 21.53 21.03 9.53
N GLU A 46 22.26 20.40 8.62
CA GLU A 46 22.96 21.11 7.55
C GLU A 46 22.15 21.02 6.27
N GLU A 47 21.66 22.14 5.78
CA GLU A 47 21.00 22.22 4.47
C GLU A 47 21.95 21.73 3.37
N PRO A 48 21.51 20.92 2.39
CA PRO A 48 20.17 20.36 2.12
C PRO A 48 19.96 18.91 2.64
N LYS A 49 20.77 18.43 3.58
CA LYS A 49 20.82 17.02 4.00
C LYS A 49 19.48 16.48 4.57
N PRO A 50 18.68 17.25 5.33
CA PRO A 50 17.36 16.79 5.81
C PRO A 50 16.39 16.39 4.71
N LEU A 51 16.44 17.10 3.57
CA LEU A 51 15.59 16.79 2.43
C LEU A 51 15.92 15.41 1.85
N TYR A 52 17.21 15.14 1.63
CA TYR A 52 17.66 13.84 1.10
C TYR A 52 17.34 12.69 2.06
N PHE A 53 17.51 12.89 3.36
CA PHE A 53 17.13 11.89 4.35
C PHE A 53 15.62 11.62 4.34
N GLY A 54 14.78 12.65 4.28
CA GLY A 54 13.33 12.48 4.14
C GLY A 54 12.95 11.72 2.86
N LEU A 55 13.60 12.01 1.73
CA LEU A 55 13.38 11.34 0.45
C LEU A 55 13.79 9.86 0.46
N ILE A 56 14.93 9.54 1.07
CA ILE A 56 15.37 8.15 1.26
C ILE A 56 14.42 7.42 2.21
N GLY A 57 13.96 8.09 3.28
CA GLY A 57 12.96 7.57 4.21
C GLY A 57 11.64 7.25 3.50
N SER A 58 11.14 8.15 2.65
CA SER A 58 9.91 7.93 1.90
C SER A 58 10.06 6.77 0.91
N LEU A 59 11.21 6.63 0.25
CA LEU A 59 11.49 5.52 -0.65
C LEU A 59 11.46 4.16 0.08
N ILE A 60 12.10 4.08 1.25
CA ILE A 60 12.09 2.87 2.08
C ILE A 60 10.67 2.56 2.56
N GLY A 61 9.95 3.57 3.06
CA GLY A 61 8.55 3.42 3.49
C GLY A 61 7.64 2.93 2.36
N PHE A 62 7.86 3.44 1.15
CA PHE A 62 7.14 3.02 -0.04
C PHE A 62 7.44 1.56 -0.41
N ILE A 63 8.72 1.15 -0.44
CA ILE A 63 9.11 -0.25 -0.70
C ILE A 63 8.44 -1.19 0.32
N ILE A 64 8.48 -0.84 1.60
CA ILE A 64 7.83 -1.62 2.66
C ILE A 64 6.32 -1.69 2.43
N SER A 65 5.67 -0.57 2.12
CA SER A 65 4.23 -0.54 1.84
C SER A 65 3.86 -1.43 0.65
N SER A 66 4.68 -1.44 -0.40
CA SER A 66 4.50 -2.28 -1.59
C SER A 66 4.63 -3.77 -1.27
N MET A 67 5.54 -4.15 -0.37
CA MET A 67 5.66 -5.53 0.10
C MET A 67 4.49 -5.97 1.00
N VAL A 68 4.00 -5.07 1.86
CA VAL A 68 2.89 -5.36 2.79
C VAL A 68 1.55 -5.45 2.07
N ILE A 69 1.31 -4.56 1.11
CA ILE A 69 0.07 -4.52 0.32
C ILE A 69 0.18 -5.55 -0.80
N LYS A 70 -0.18 -6.80 -0.49
CA LYS A 70 -0.16 -7.87 -1.49
C LYS A 70 -1.13 -7.58 -2.65
N PRO A 71 -0.70 -7.82 -3.91
CA PRO A 71 -1.58 -7.69 -5.05
C PRO A 71 -2.72 -8.71 -4.95
N LYS A 72 -3.95 -8.22 -5.00
CA LYS A 72 -5.15 -9.01 -4.72
C LYS A 72 -5.65 -9.88 -5.86
N ARG A 73 -4.84 -10.05 -6.91
CA ARG A 73 -5.19 -10.87 -8.08
C ARG A 73 -5.27 -12.34 -7.70
N LYS A 74 -6.46 -12.79 -7.29
CA LYS A 74 -6.85 -14.19 -7.29
C LYS A 74 -7.26 -14.54 -8.72
N PHE A 75 -6.36 -15.12 -9.50
CA PHE A 75 -6.74 -15.71 -10.79
C PHE A 75 -7.66 -16.90 -10.48
N LYS A 76 -8.94 -16.76 -10.80
CA LYS A 76 -9.85 -17.91 -10.88
C LYS A 76 -9.73 -18.43 -12.30
N THR A 77 -9.00 -19.53 -12.49
CA THR A 77 -9.10 -20.32 -13.72
C THR A 77 -10.52 -20.88 -13.76
N VAL A 78 -11.36 -20.32 -14.62
CA VAL A 78 -12.61 -20.96 -15.01
C VAL A 78 -12.23 -22.11 -15.94
N GLU A 79 -12.14 -23.31 -15.39
CA GLU A 79 -12.06 -24.53 -16.18
C GLU A 79 -13.42 -24.70 -16.87
N ASN A 80 -13.52 -24.20 -18.10
CA ASN A 80 -14.67 -24.46 -18.95
C ASN A 80 -14.49 -25.89 -19.49
N GLY A 81 -14.96 -26.86 -18.70
CA GLY A 81 -15.11 -28.23 -19.16
C GLY A 81 -16.28 -28.30 -20.14
N GLU A 82 -15.97 -28.32 -21.43
CA GLU A 82 -16.92 -28.73 -22.46
C GLU A 82 -16.61 -30.20 -22.82
N ALA A 83 -17.56 -31.06 -22.48
CA ALA A 83 -17.62 -32.48 -22.79
C ALA A 83 -18.26 -32.72 -24.16
#